data_AF-A0A7W0PES7-F1
#
_entry.id   AF-A0A7W0PES7-F1
#
_cell.length_a   1.000
_cell.length_b   1.000
_cell.length_c   1.000
_cell.angle_alpha   90.00
_cell.angle_beta   90.00
_cell.angle_gamma   90.00
#
_symmetry.space_group_name_H-M   'P 1'
#
loop_
_entity.id
_entity.type
_entity.pdbx_description
1 polymer ?
#
loop_
_entity_poly.entity_id
_entity_poly.type
_entity_poly.pdbx_seq_one_letter_code
_entity_poly.pdbx_strand_id
1 'polypeptide(L)'
;MTTTRVVIVPPTGPVQVQDWTGDTLPHLQQAVGGLVDVVTIHDIDVWLNDTGLYTEEVNQPITTWIVDQIGHFWQTFHGTAVLAASNEHGVTVSLPDDCTRDLVRTFSQCPAPLCDAEPGLPCQPECLWNGPQVRTTRRAD
;
A
#
# COMPACT_ATOMS: atom_id res chain seq x y z
N MET A 1 -20.48 15.11 10.91
CA MET A 1 -19.94 14.63 9.63
C MET A 1 -18.85 13.64 9.97
N THR A 2 -18.87 12.45 9.37
CA THR A 2 -17.84 11.43 9.62
C THR A 2 -16.54 11.87 8.93
N THR A 3 -15.42 11.70 9.63
CA THR A 3 -14.08 11.93 9.09
C THR A 3 -13.41 10.58 8.89
N THR A 4 -12.80 10.38 7.72
CA THR A 4 -12.10 9.16 7.34
C THR A 4 -10.63 9.48 7.15
N ARG A 5 -9.79 8.96 8.04
CA ARG A 5 -8.33 9.02 7.92
C ARG A 5 -7.82 7.95 6.98
N VAL A 6 -6.98 8.34 6.03
CA VAL A 6 -6.37 7.47 5.04
C VAL A 6 -4.86 7.73 4.93
N VAL A 7 -4.13 6.72 4.45
CA VAL A 7 -2.71 6.84 4.09
C VAL A 7 -2.59 6.73 2.57
N ILE A 8 -1.98 7.71 1.93
CA ILE A 8 -1.78 7.75 0.48
C ILE A 8 -0.32 7.41 0.18
N VAL A 9 -0.12 6.37 -0.62
CA VAL A 9 1.19 5.86 -1.01
C VAL A 9 1.33 6.05 -2.52
N PRO A 10 1.97 7.15 -2.96
CA PRO A 10 2.29 7.32 -4.37
C PRO A 10 3.34 6.29 -4.81
N PRO A 11 3.45 5.97 -6.11
CA PRO A 11 4.53 5.09 -6.60
C PRO A 11 5.92 5.68 -6.32
N THR A 12 6.02 7.02 -6.37
CA THR A 12 7.22 7.78 -6.10
C THR A 12 6.92 8.97 -5.19
N GLY A 13 7.84 9.29 -4.27
CA GLY A 13 7.73 10.42 -3.37
C GLY A 13 7.18 10.09 -1.98
N PRO A 14 6.83 11.11 -1.17
CA PRO A 14 6.49 10.93 0.22
C PRO A 14 5.07 10.38 0.40
N VAL A 15 4.94 9.48 1.38
CA VAL A 15 3.65 9.01 1.90
C VAL A 15 2.91 10.17 2.55
N GLN A 16 1.61 10.24 2.34
CA GLN A 16 0.76 11.30 2.91
C GLN A 16 -0.31 10.71 3.81
N VAL A 17 -0.72 11.46 4.83
CA VAL A 17 -1.90 11.16 5.63
C VAL A 17 -2.91 12.25 5.35
N GLN A 18 -4.15 11.86 5.05
CA GLN A 18 -5.24 12.81 4.83
C GLN A 18 -6.45 12.43 5.67
N ASP A 19 -7.17 13.45 6.11
CA ASP A 19 -8.46 13.34 6.80
C ASP A 19 -9.55 13.86 5.85
N TRP A 20 -10.44 12.97 5.42
CA TRP A 20 -11.51 13.30 4.50
C TRP A 20 -12.85 13.40 5.21
N THR A 21 -13.61 14.44 4.90
CA THR A 21 -14.96 14.62 5.45
C THR A 21 -16.02 14.36 4.40
N GLY A 22 -17.08 13.65 4.77
CA GLY A 22 -18.22 13.39 3.87
C GLY A 22 -18.10 12.06 3.13
N ASP A 23 -18.60 12.02 1.90
CA ASP A 23 -18.52 10.83 1.04
C ASP A 23 -17.08 10.56 0.63
N THR A 24 -16.62 9.33 0.84
CA THR A 24 -15.23 8.92 0.58
C THR A 24 -14.97 8.65 -0.89
N LEU A 25 -15.99 8.25 -1.68
CA LEU A 25 -15.80 7.84 -3.06
C LEU A 25 -15.21 8.94 -3.96
N PRO A 26 -15.69 10.20 -3.92
CA PRO A 26 -15.08 11.27 -4.70
C PRO A 26 -13.63 11.55 -4.31
N HIS A 27 -13.30 11.47 -3.02
CA HIS A 27 -11.91 11.64 -2.55
C HIS A 27 -11.01 10.50 -3.01
N LEU A 28 -11.48 9.26 -2.95
CA LEU A 28 -10.77 8.09 -3.45
C LEU A 28 -10.47 8.22 -4.95
N GLN A 29 -11.48 8.51 -5.76
CA GLN A 29 -11.34 8.66 -7.20
C GLN A 29 -10.37 9.79 -7.57
N GLN A 30 -10.44 10.91 -6.85
CA GLN A 30 -9.50 12.01 -7.03
C GLN A 30 -8.07 11.62 -6.64
N ALA A 31 -7.88 10.90 -5.54
CA ALA A 31 -6.57 10.53 -5.02
C ALA A 31 -5.86 9.48 -5.88
N VAL A 32 -6.58 8.49 -6.41
CA VAL A 32 -6.01 7.46 -7.31
C VAL A 32 -5.96 7.91 -8.78
N GLY A 33 -6.67 8.99 -9.13
CA GLY A 33 -6.67 9.56 -10.48
C GLY A 33 -7.65 8.89 -11.46
N GLY A 34 -8.76 8.31 -10.99
CA GLY A 34 -9.70 7.62 -11.86
C GLY A 34 -10.79 6.84 -11.15
N LEU A 35 -11.36 5.85 -11.84
CA LEU A 35 -12.23 4.85 -11.22
C LEU A 35 -11.40 3.98 -10.27
N VAL A 36 -12.04 3.51 -9.21
CA VAL A 36 -11.36 2.81 -8.13
C VAL A 36 -11.69 1.33 -8.13
N ASP A 37 -10.70 0.50 -7.85
CA ASP A 37 -10.85 -0.89 -7.42
C ASP A 37 -10.24 -1.06 -6.02
N VAL A 38 -10.68 -2.07 -5.28
CA VAL A 38 -10.25 -2.32 -3.91
C VAL A 38 -9.70 -3.72 -3.73
N VAL A 39 -8.55 -3.80 -3.09
CA VAL A 39 -7.99 -5.05 -2.56
C VAL A 39 -7.96 -4.94 -1.05
N THR A 40 -8.77 -5.76 -0.37
CA THR A 40 -8.78 -5.81 1.09
C THR A 40 -7.80 -6.88 1.59
N ILE A 41 -6.89 -6.49 2.47
CA ILE A 41 -5.91 -7.34 3.12
C ILE A 41 -6.13 -7.24 4.62
N HIS A 42 -6.60 -8.33 5.23
CA HIS A 42 -7.10 -8.32 6.60
C HIS A 42 -8.18 -7.25 6.79
N ASP A 43 -7.89 -6.23 7.58
CA ASP A 43 -8.73 -5.08 7.92
C ASP A 43 -8.27 -3.79 7.23
N ILE A 44 -7.46 -3.90 6.16
CA ILE A 44 -6.96 -2.76 5.38
C ILE A 44 -7.47 -2.84 3.94
N ASP A 45 -8.22 -1.82 3.52
CA ASP A 45 -8.59 -1.62 2.13
C ASP A 45 -7.46 -0.89 1.40
N VAL A 46 -6.99 -1.46 0.30
CA VAL A 46 -6.05 -0.82 -0.64
C VAL A 46 -6.81 -0.42 -1.89
N TRP A 47 -7.12 0.87 -1.98
CA TRP A 47 -7.82 1.45 -3.13
C TRP A 47 -6.82 1.89 -4.19
N LEU A 48 -7.08 1.51 -5.44
CA LEU A 48 -6.21 1.73 -6.58
C LEU A 48 -7.03 2.23 -7.77
N ASN A 49 -6.35 2.81 -8.76
CA ASN A 49 -6.98 3.12 -10.03
C ASN A 49 -7.23 1.83 -10.82
N ASP A 50 -8.49 1.55 -11.15
CA ASP A 50 -8.92 0.37 -11.93
C ASP A 50 -8.20 0.29 -13.30
N THR A 51 -7.92 1.44 -13.90
CA THR A 51 -7.20 1.53 -15.18
C THR A 51 -5.69 1.78 -15.01
N GLY A 52 -5.21 1.87 -13.77
CA GLY A 52 -3.82 2.18 -13.44
C GLY A 52 -2.84 1.18 -14.02
N LEU A 53 -3.22 -0.11 -14.09
CA LEU A 53 -2.41 -1.18 -14.67
C LEU A 53 -1.92 -0.86 -16.11
N TYR A 54 -2.71 -0.09 -16.87
CA TYR A 54 -2.43 0.24 -18.26
C TYR A 54 -1.80 1.62 -18.46
N THR A 55 -1.87 2.49 -17.45
CA THR A 55 -1.64 3.94 -17.60
C THR A 55 -0.61 4.50 -16.64
N GLU A 56 -0.39 3.84 -15.50
CA GLU A 56 0.43 4.33 -14.40
C GLU A 56 1.66 3.46 -14.18
N GLU A 57 2.69 4.03 -13.55
CA GLU A 57 3.88 3.29 -13.14
C GLU A 57 3.61 2.30 -12.01
N VAL A 58 4.47 1.28 -11.87
CA VAL A 58 4.36 0.29 -10.80
C VAL A 58 4.59 0.96 -9.45
N ASN A 59 3.64 0.78 -8.53
CA ASN A 59 3.80 1.13 -7.12
C ASN A 59 4.54 -0.01 -6.41
N GLN A 60 5.86 0.01 -6.52
CA GLN A 60 6.73 -1.02 -5.96
C GLN A 60 6.57 -1.20 -4.44
N PRO A 61 6.47 -0.13 -3.61
CA PRO A 61 6.24 -0.27 -2.18
C PRO A 61 4.95 -1.03 -1.86
N ILE A 62 3.84 -0.71 -2.53
CA ILE A 62 2.56 -1.39 -2.33
C ILE A 62 2.64 -2.83 -2.80
N THR A 63 3.20 -3.06 -3.99
CA THR A 63 3.34 -4.42 -4.52
C THR A 63 4.14 -5.31 -3.57
N THR A 64 5.28 -4.84 -3.08
CA THR A 64 6.10 -5.59 -2.12
C THR A 64 5.37 -5.80 -0.80
N TRP A 65 4.69 -4.78 -0.26
CA TRP A 65 3.94 -4.91 0.98
C TRP A 65 2.82 -5.93 0.86
N ILE A 66 2.01 -5.89 -0.19
CA ILE A 66 0.95 -6.86 -0.43
C ILE A 66 1.52 -8.28 -0.53
N VAL A 67 2.63 -8.45 -1.27
CA VAL A 67 3.28 -9.75 -1.40
C VAL A 67 3.78 -10.29 -0.05
N ASP A 68 4.28 -9.42 0.83
CA ASP A 68 4.71 -9.81 2.18
C ASP A 68 3.52 -10.25 3.06
N GLN A 69 2.36 -9.58 2.92
CA GLN A 69 1.18 -9.89 3.75
C GLN A 69 0.46 -11.17 3.33
N ILE A 70 0.28 -11.41 2.03
CA ILE A 70 -0.56 -12.51 1.53
C ILE A 70 0.19 -13.52 0.64
N GLY A 71 1.49 -13.35 0.46
CA GLY A 71 2.32 -14.21 -0.38
C GLY A 71 2.30 -13.80 -1.85
N HIS A 72 2.35 -14.76 -2.76
CA HIS A 72 2.44 -14.45 -4.19
C HIS A 72 1.11 -13.90 -4.75
N PHE A 73 1.19 -12.77 -5.42
CA PHE A 73 0.11 -12.23 -6.24
C PHE A 73 0.47 -12.33 -7.73
N TRP A 74 -0.54 -12.45 -8.58
CA TRP A 74 -0.36 -12.70 -10.01
C TRP A 74 -0.03 -11.43 -10.83
N GLN A 75 -0.15 -10.25 -10.23
CA GLN A 75 0.12 -8.96 -10.87
C GLN A 75 0.77 -7.96 -9.91
N THR A 76 1.46 -6.98 -10.48
CA THR A 76 1.93 -5.77 -9.78
C THR A 76 0.81 -4.75 -9.63
N PHE A 77 0.91 -3.85 -8.66
CA PHE A 77 -0.04 -2.76 -8.46
C PHE A 77 0.52 -1.45 -8.99
N HIS A 78 -0.31 -0.63 -9.60
CA HIS A 78 0.10 0.54 -10.38
C HIS A 78 -0.59 1.81 -9.88
N GLY A 79 0.12 2.94 -10.00
CA GLY A 79 -0.37 4.25 -9.60
C GLY A 79 -0.46 4.45 -8.08
N THR A 80 -1.04 5.57 -7.68
CA THR A 80 -1.20 5.92 -6.27
C THR A 80 -2.19 4.99 -5.59
N ALA A 81 -1.79 4.43 -4.45
CA ALA A 81 -2.66 3.64 -3.59
C ALA A 81 -3.17 4.48 -2.42
N VAL A 82 -4.42 4.25 -2.03
CA VAL A 82 -5.00 4.82 -0.80
C VAL A 82 -5.35 3.68 0.14
N LEU A 83 -4.78 3.71 1.34
CA LEU A 83 -5.02 2.74 2.40
C LEU A 83 -6.01 3.31 3.40
N ALA A 84 -7.02 2.51 3.73
CA ALA A 84 -8.04 2.80 4.72
C ALA A 84 -8.33 1.54 5.56
N ALA A 85 -9.02 1.68 6.68
CA ALA A 85 -9.46 0.51 7.43
C ALA A 85 -10.74 -0.07 6.80
N SER A 86 -10.97 -1.36 6.97
CA SER A 86 -12.20 -2.06 6.59
C SER A 86 -12.83 -2.64 7.85
N ASN A 87 -14.14 -2.47 8.03
CA ASN A 87 -14.86 -3.09 9.15
C ASN A 87 -15.33 -4.51 8.81
N GLU A 88 -15.97 -5.18 9.78
CA GLU A 88 -16.50 -6.55 9.62
C GLU A 88 -17.59 -6.70 8.54
N HIS A 89 -18.11 -5.60 8.01
CA HIS A 89 -19.08 -5.57 6.92
C HIS A 89 -18.44 -5.26 5.56
N GLY A 90 -17.10 -5.14 5.49
CA GLY A 90 -16.38 -4.75 4.28
C GLY A 90 -16.59 -3.28 3.89
N VAL A 91 -16.95 -2.44 4.85
CA VAL A 91 -17.10 -1.00 4.63
C VAL A 91 -15.82 -0.31 5.00
N THR A 92 -15.31 0.53 4.10
CA THR A 92 -14.17 1.39 4.35
C THR A 92 -14.48 2.41 5.45
N VAL A 93 -13.63 2.45 6.46
CA VAL A 93 -13.70 3.33 7.61
C VAL A 93 -12.34 3.99 7.88
N SER A 94 -12.34 4.95 8.81
CA SER A 94 -11.13 5.66 9.21
C SER A 94 -10.07 4.72 9.77
N LEU A 95 -8.82 4.88 9.35
CA LEU A 95 -7.69 4.22 10.00
C LEU A 95 -7.60 4.65 11.48
N PRO A 96 -7.39 3.71 12.42
CA PRO A 96 -6.96 4.03 13.76
C PRO A 96 -5.58 4.73 13.76
N ASP A 97 -5.31 5.54 14.78
CA ASP A 97 -4.07 6.32 14.86
C ASP A 97 -2.81 5.45 14.88
N ASP A 98 -2.84 4.35 15.62
CA ASP A 98 -1.69 3.45 15.71
C ASP A 98 -1.45 2.72 14.39
N CYS A 99 -2.51 2.26 13.72
CA CYS A 99 -2.42 1.67 12.38
C CYS A 99 -1.88 2.69 11.35
N THR A 100 -2.37 3.93 11.38
CA THR A 100 -1.86 5.02 10.53
C THR A 100 -0.37 5.20 10.72
N ARG A 101 0.10 5.24 11.97
CA ARG A 101 1.52 5.42 12.31
C ARG A 101 2.38 4.27 11.79
N ASP A 102 1.91 3.04 11.93
CA ASP A 102 2.63 1.85 11.47
C ASP A 102 2.70 1.77 9.95
N LEU A 103 1.62 2.11 9.24
CA LEU A 103 1.61 2.22 7.78
C LEU A 103 2.55 3.33 7.29
N VAL A 104 2.48 4.53 7.88
CA VAL A 104 3.39 5.63 7.54
C VAL A 104 4.83 5.22 7.78
N ARG A 105 5.15 4.59 8.91
CA ARG A 105 6.49 4.08 9.19
C ARG A 105 6.94 3.06 8.14
N THR A 106 6.05 2.13 7.78
CA THR A 106 6.33 1.07 6.79
C THR A 106 6.69 1.68 5.43
N PHE A 107 5.86 2.59 4.92
CA PHE A 107 6.05 3.16 3.59
C PHE A 107 7.04 4.33 3.52
N SER A 108 7.33 5.00 4.65
CA SER A 108 8.36 6.05 4.71
C SER A 108 9.78 5.50 4.78
N GLN A 109 9.94 4.21 5.11
CA GLN A 109 11.24 3.55 5.21
C GLN A 109 11.72 2.93 3.89
N CYS A 110 10.96 3.09 2.81
CA CYS A 110 11.34 2.62 1.48
C CYS A 110 11.87 3.80 0.64
N PRO A 111 13.19 3.93 0.41
CA PRO A 111 13.68 4.95 -0.51
C PRO A 111 13.35 4.55 -1.97
N ALA A 112 12.69 5.44 -2.71
CA ALA A 112 12.59 5.34 -4.16
C ALA A 112 13.85 5.96 -4.83
N PRO A 113 14.34 5.47 -5.98
CA PRO A 113 14.29 4.11 -6.51
C PRO A 113 15.67 3.42 -6.39
N LEU A 114 15.69 2.11 -6.13
CA LEU A 114 16.86 1.26 -6.42
C LEU A 114 16.95 0.91 -7.93
N CYS A 115 16.30 1.66 -8.81
CA CYS A 115 16.10 1.30 -10.22
C CYS A 115 17.04 1.98 -11.21
N ASP A 116 18.03 2.77 -10.77
CA ASP A 116 19.15 3.15 -11.64
C ASP A 116 20.25 2.08 -11.59
N ALA A 117 19.90 0.82 -11.85
CA ALA A 117 20.90 -0.22 -12.09
C ALA A 117 21.36 -0.11 -13.55
N GLU A 118 22.63 0.24 -13.74
CA GLU A 118 23.30 0.12 -15.04
C GLU A 118 23.05 -1.27 -15.66
N PRO A 119 22.94 -1.38 -17.01
CA PRO A 119 22.66 -2.66 -17.65
C PRO A 119 23.82 -3.64 -17.41
N GLY A 120 23.64 -4.55 -16.46
CA GLY A 120 24.59 -5.63 -16.18
C GLY A 120 24.79 -6.03 -14.72
N LEU A 121 24.20 -5.33 -13.74
CA LEU A 121 24.31 -5.70 -12.32
C LEU A 121 22.98 -6.24 -11.78
N PRO A 122 22.93 -7.44 -11.16
CA PRO A 122 21.74 -7.92 -10.51
C PRO A 122 21.41 -7.02 -9.31
N CYS A 123 20.14 -6.62 -9.18
CA CYS A 123 19.64 -5.87 -8.02
C CYS A 123 20.15 -6.53 -6.73
N GLN A 124 20.97 -5.82 -5.96
CA GLN A 124 21.53 -6.36 -4.73
C GLN A 124 20.40 -6.61 -3.72
N PRO A 125 20.35 -7.78 -3.06
CA PRO A 125 19.26 -8.16 -2.15
C PRO A 125 19.31 -7.45 -0.78
N GLU A 126 20.08 -6.38 -0.63
CA GLU A 126 20.43 -5.81 0.68
C GLU A 126 19.46 -4.73 1.21
N CYS A 127 18.35 -4.48 0.53
CA CYS A 127 17.15 -3.94 1.21
C CYS A 127 16.47 -5.05 2.02
N LEU A 128 17.22 -5.66 2.95
CA LEU A 128 16.67 -6.49 4.00
C LEU A 128 16.00 -5.57 5.02
N TRP A 129 14.74 -5.25 4.75
CA TRP A 129 13.80 -4.77 5.74
C TRP A 129 13.77 -5.77 6.91
N ASN A 130 14.29 -5.36 8.08
CA ASN A 130 14.13 -6.08 9.35
C ASN A 130 12.76 -5.72 9.95
N GLY A 131 11.69 -6.11 9.25
CA GLY A 131 10.35 -6.11 9.83
C GLY A 131 10.24 -7.01 11.06
N PRO A 132 9.11 -6.97 11.79
CA PRO A 132 8.88 -7.86 12.92
C PRO A 132 9.05 -9.31 12.44
N GLN A 133 10.11 -9.96 12.91
CA GLN A 133 10.45 -11.33 12.57
C GLN A 133 9.25 -12.23 12.91
N VAL A 134 8.52 -12.67 11.88
CA VAL A 134 7.58 -13.79 12.03
C VAL A 134 8.40 -14.99 12.44
N ARG A 135 8.37 -15.34 13.74
CA ARG A 135 8.92 -16.60 14.24
C ARG A 135 8.12 -17.74 13.63
N THR A 136 8.56 -18.23 12.47
CA THR A 136 8.19 -19.57 12.03
C THR A 136 8.96 -20.55 12.91
N THR A 137 8.38 -20.95 14.04
CA THR A 137 8.77 -22.20 14.68
C THR A 137 8.38 -23.32 13.73
N ARG A 138 9.27 -23.71 12.81
CA ARG A 138 9.20 -25.05 12.24
C ARG A 138 9.38 -26.04 13.37
N ARG A 139 8.32 -26.79 13.66
CA ARG A 139 8.39 -28.00 14.47
C ARG A 139 9.13 -29.06 13.67
N ALA A 140 9.93 -29.86 14.39
CA ALA A 140 10.76 -30.99 13.96
C ALA A 140 10.44 -31.43 12.53
N ASP A 141 9.44 -32.23 12.22
CA ASP A 141 9.64 -33.68 12.21
C ASP A 141 9.79 -34.14 10.74
#